data_AF-A0AAU9SAN7-F1
#
_entry.id   AF-A0AAU9SAN7-F1
#
_cell.length_a   1.000
_cell.length_b   1.000
_cell.length_c   1.000
_cell.angle_alpha   90.00
_cell.angle_beta   90.00
_cell.angle_gamma   90.00
#
_symmetry.space_group_name_H-M   'P 1'
#
loop_
_entity.id
_entity.type
_entity.pdbx_description
1 polymer ?
#
loop_
_entity_poly.entity_id
_entity_poly.type
_entity_poly.pdbx_seq_one_letter_code
_entity_poly.pdbx_strand_id
1 'polypeptide(L)'
;MPCLFSFAPGFGIGTLTLLICAMIEASSVHLRLFYGTCRKLLQEEEAKPMKTKRFRVDFEAINILKSKGRYPSAGANQIMGTVPSVEVGDEFQYRMELNMLGIHRPSQGGIDYMKIGSDIFATSIVAFGGYDDVLDNSDVLTYTGQGGNAMMKPKRGEQVKGPEDQKLVTGNLALANSINKKNPVRVIRGNKKAVLESSSSGASKGGNYVYDGLYVVEEYWQETGSHGKLVFKYKLKRIPGQPELSWKVVKQTKKSENREGLCRLDISEGHERLPICAVNEIDDEEPPPFIYTAKMIYPKWLTRVPPKGCGCTKRCTESRNYERLMLSEIWCFVSAKS
;
A
#
# COMPACT_ATOMS: atom_id res chain seq x y z
N MET A 1 12.48 16.37 30.03
CA MET A 1 12.63 14.99 30.56
C MET A 1 11.81 14.07 29.69
N PRO A 2 12.40 13.09 29.00
CA PRO A 2 11.62 12.18 28.18
C PRO A 2 10.93 11.16 29.09
N CYS A 3 9.63 10.95 28.90
CA CYS A 3 8.88 9.88 29.54
C CYS A 3 9.39 8.54 28.99
N LEU A 4 10.36 7.96 29.69
CA LEU A 4 10.61 6.52 29.65
C LEU A 4 9.37 5.85 30.24
N PHE A 5 8.62 5.12 29.41
CA PHE A 5 7.68 4.14 29.93
C PHE A 5 8.49 3.05 30.63
N SER A 6 8.67 3.19 31.93
CA SER A 6 9.19 2.15 32.81
C SER A 6 8.11 1.06 32.90
N PHE A 7 8.28 -0.03 32.15
CA PHE A 7 7.44 -1.21 32.34
C PHE A 7 7.86 -1.89 33.65
N ALA A 8 6.92 -1.98 34.59
CA ALA A 8 7.10 -2.75 35.82
C ALA A 8 7.40 -4.22 35.48
N PRO A 9 8.27 -4.91 36.25
CA PRO A 9 8.57 -6.31 36.02
C PRO A 9 7.35 -7.14 36.42
N GLY A 10 6.68 -7.74 35.44
CA GLY A 10 5.48 -8.55 35.69
C GLY A 10 4.53 -8.75 34.50
N PHE A 11 4.73 -8.09 33.36
CA PHE A 11 3.88 -8.29 32.19
C PHE A 11 4.24 -9.60 31.46
N GLY A 12 3.38 -10.61 31.61
CA GLY A 12 3.51 -11.89 30.90
C GLY A 12 3.37 -11.75 29.39
N ILE A 13 4.02 -12.64 28.65
CA ILE A 13 4.06 -12.69 27.18
C ILE A 13 2.64 -12.60 26.57
N GLY A 14 1.63 -13.20 27.20
CA GLY A 14 0.24 -13.17 26.73
C GLY A 14 -0.41 -11.77 26.69
N THR A 15 -0.08 -10.88 27.64
CA THR A 15 -0.61 -9.51 27.63
C THR A 15 0.00 -8.63 26.52
N LEU A 16 1.27 -8.88 26.18
CA LEU A 16 1.95 -8.15 25.10
C LEU A 16 1.41 -8.57 23.72
N THR A 17 1.15 -9.86 23.51
CA THR A 17 0.55 -10.38 22.27
C THR A 17 -0.86 -9.82 22.05
N LEU A 18 -1.71 -9.79 23.09
CA LEU A 18 -3.06 -9.23 23.00
C LEU A 18 -3.06 -7.73 22.65
N LEU A 19 -2.11 -6.97 23.21
CA LEU A 19 -1.94 -5.55 22.87
C LEU A 19 -1.52 -5.37 21.40
N ILE A 20 -0.58 -6.18 20.90
CA ILE A 20 -0.14 -6.13 19.50
C ILE A 20 -1.31 -6.46 18.56
N CYS A 21 -2.08 -7.52 18.83
CA CYS A 21 -3.26 -7.89 18.04
C CYS A 21 -4.30 -6.76 18.01
N ALA A 22 -4.64 -6.18 19.16
CA ALA A 22 -5.59 -5.07 19.25
C ALA A 22 -5.12 -3.83 18.46
N MET A 23 -3.81 -3.57 18.46
CA MET A 23 -3.21 -2.48 17.68
C MET A 23 -3.28 -2.75 16.16
N ILE A 24 -2.98 -3.98 15.71
CA ILE A 24 -3.12 -4.39 14.29
C ILE A 24 -4.57 -4.26 13.83
N GLU A 25 -5.51 -4.74 14.64
CA GLU A 25 -6.95 -4.60 14.37
C GLU A 25 -7.37 -3.14 14.24
N ALA A 26 -6.86 -2.26 15.12
CA ALA A 26 -7.16 -0.84 15.07
C ALA A 26 -6.71 -0.21 13.74
N SER A 27 -5.49 -0.47 13.26
CA SER A 27 -5.03 0.05 11.96
C SER A 27 -5.87 -0.50 10.80
N SER A 28 -6.24 -1.77 10.85
CA SER A 28 -7.15 -2.39 9.88
C SER A 28 -8.54 -1.72 9.87
N VAL A 29 -9.08 -1.34 11.02
CA VAL A 29 -10.36 -0.59 11.11
C VAL A 29 -10.24 0.79 10.45
N HIS A 30 -9.17 1.54 10.70
CA HIS A 30 -8.97 2.87 10.10
C HIS A 30 -8.86 2.79 8.57
N LEU A 31 -8.10 1.83 8.05
CA LEU A 31 -7.98 1.58 6.61
C LEU A 31 -9.34 1.18 6.01
N ARG A 32 -10.09 0.25 6.63
CA ARG A 32 -11.42 -0.14 6.15
C ARG A 32 -12.39 1.04 6.12
N LEU A 33 -12.36 1.89 7.13
CA LEU A 33 -13.20 3.09 7.19
C LEU A 33 -12.82 4.11 6.11
N PHE A 34 -11.51 4.32 5.91
CA PHE A 34 -10.98 5.15 4.83
C PHE A 34 -11.44 4.64 3.46
N TYR A 35 -11.19 3.37 3.14
CA TYR A 35 -11.62 2.77 1.88
C TYR A 35 -13.13 2.77 1.68
N GLY A 36 -13.91 2.53 2.74
CA GLY A 36 -15.36 2.63 2.70
C GLY A 36 -15.83 4.04 2.37
N THR A 37 -15.16 5.06 2.90
CA THR A 37 -15.45 6.47 2.60
C THR A 37 -15.06 6.81 1.17
N CYS A 38 -13.89 6.38 0.71
CA CYS A 38 -13.47 6.55 -0.69
C CYS A 38 -14.47 5.93 -1.67
N ARG A 39 -14.94 4.70 -1.41
CA ARG A 39 -15.92 4.03 -2.28
C ARG A 39 -17.25 4.77 -2.33
N LYS A 40 -17.76 5.25 -1.20
CA LYS A 40 -19.01 6.04 -1.15
C LYS A 40 -18.88 7.33 -1.95
N LEU A 41 -17.79 8.06 -1.75
CA LEU A 41 -17.49 9.27 -2.48
C LEU A 41 -17.38 9.04 -4.00
N LEU A 42 -16.75 7.95 -4.42
CA LEU A 42 -16.68 7.57 -5.83
C LEU A 42 -18.05 7.20 -6.39
N GLN A 43 -18.89 6.47 -5.65
CA GLN A 43 -20.25 6.14 -6.05
C GLN A 43 -21.11 7.41 -6.24
N GLU A 44 -21.04 8.35 -5.29
CA GLU A 44 -21.70 9.65 -5.40
C GLU A 44 -21.22 10.45 -6.61
N GLU A 45 -19.93 10.39 -6.93
CA GLU A 45 -19.35 11.04 -8.10
C GLU A 45 -19.76 10.35 -9.41
N GLU A 46 -19.88 9.02 -9.43
CA GLU A 46 -20.36 8.24 -10.58
C GLU A 46 -21.85 8.45 -10.86
N ALA A 47 -22.65 8.76 -9.83
CA ALA A 47 -24.07 9.07 -9.96
C ALA A 47 -24.33 10.45 -10.59
N LYS A 48 -23.34 11.38 -10.55
CA LYS A 48 -23.50 12.73 -11.10
C LYS A 48 -23.52 12.72 -12.64
N PRO A 49 -24.40 13.54 -13.27
CA PRO A 49 -24.48 13.63 -14.74
C PRO A 49 -23.23 14.27 -15.37
N MET A 50 -22.53 15.14 -14.62
CA MET A 50 -21.25 15.73 -15.01
C MET A 50 -20.20 15.41 -13.96
N LYS A 51 -19.04 14.91 -14.41
CA LYS A 51 -17.91 14.59 -13.53
C LYS A 51 -17.13 15.86 -13.16
N THR A 52 -16.78 15.97 -11.89
CA THR A 52 -15.95 17.03 -11.34
C THR A 52 -14.52 16.91 -11.88
N LYS A 53 -14.01 17.95 -12.53
CA LYS A 53 -12.62 17.99 -12.98
C LYS A 53 -11.71 18.16 -11.74
N ARG A 54 -10.86 17.16 -11.45
CA ARG A 54 -9.90 17.08 -10.32
C ARG A 54 -10.48 16.65 -8.96
N PHE A 55 -11.21 15.53 -8.93
CA PHE A 55 -11.64 14.91 -7.69
C PHE A 55 -10.53 14.02 -7.08
N ARG A 56 -9.96 14.43 -5.94
CA ARG A 56 -9.01 13.63 -5.15
C ARG A 56 -9.76 12.94 -4.02
N VAL A 57 -10.37 11.79 -4.34
CA VAL A 57 -11.18 11.00 -3.40
C VAL A 57 -10.44 10.73 -2.09
N ASP A 58 -9.14 10.47 -2.17
CA ASP A 58 -8.28 10.18 -1.02
C ASP A 58 -8.17 11.36 -0.06
N PHE A 59 -8.03 12.58 -0.57
CA PHE A 59 -8.01 13.78 0.26
C PHE A 59 -9.36 14.05 0.92
N GLU A 60 -10.45 13.92 0.16
CA GLU A 60 -11.80 14.15 0.71
C GLU A 60 -12.19 13.13 1.77
N ALA A 61 -11.82 11.86 1.56
CA ALA A 61 -12.03 10.82 2.56
C ALA A 61 -11.29 11.14 3.87
N ILE A 62 -10.02 11.57 3.81
CA ILE A 62 -9.28 11.99 5.01
C ILE A 62 -9.94 13.19 5.70
N ASN A 63 -10.40 14.19 4.95
CA ASN A 63 -11.08 15.35 5.53
C ASN A 63 -12.35 14.95 6.28
N ILE A 64 -13.13 14.01 5.75
CA ILE A 64 -14.32 13.46 6.41
C ILE A 64 -13.93 12.67 7.67
N LEU A 65 -12.87 11.86 7.63
CA LEU A 65 -12.40 11.14 8.82
C LEU A 65 -11.97 12.10 9.92
N LYS A 66 -11.25 13.17 9.56
CA LYS A 66 -10.83 14.23 10.50
C LYS A 66 -12.03 14.94 11.10
N SER A 67 -13.00 15.38 10.30
CA SER A 67 -14.18 16.08 10.80
C SER A 67 -15.05 15.23 11.72
N LYS A 68 -15.03 13.90 11.55
CA LYS A 68 -15.74 12.94 12.41
C LYS A 68 -14.93 12.46 13.62
N GLY A 69 -13.72 12.97 13.84
CA GLY A 69 -12.85 12.53 14.94
C GLY A 69 -12.40 11.07 14.82
N ARG A 70 -12.41 10.50 13.61
CA ARG A 70 -12.02 9.10 13.32
C ARG A 70 -10.66 9.01 12.62
N TYR A 71 -9.89 10.09 12.66
CA TYR A 71 -8.52 10.11 12.17
C TYR A 71 -7.59 9.60 13.27
N PRO A 72 -6.74 8.59 13.01
CA PRO A 72 -5.91 7.99 14.05
C PRO A 72 -4.89 8.99 14.59
N SER A 73 -4.74 9.02 15.92
CA SER A 73 -3.76 9.87 16.60
C SER A 73 -2.31 9.47 16.30
N ALA A 74 -2.07 8.25 15.81
CA ALA A 74 -0.74 7.76 15.42
C ALA A 74 -0.07 8.63 14.34
N GLY A 75 -0.85 9.25 13.44
CA GLY A 75 -0.35 10.18 12.43
C GLY A 75 0.10 11.55 12.99
N ALA A 76 -0.15 11.85 14.26
CA ALA A 76 0.14 13.16 14.85
C ALA A 76 1.60 13.33 15.30
N ASN A 77 2.27 12.25 15.69
CA ASN A 77 3.65 12.29 16.19
C ASN A 77 4.62 11.65 15.18
N GLN A 78 5.78 12.27 14.99
CA GLN A 78 6.85 11.69 14.17
C GLN A 78 7.46 10.48 14.87
N ILE A 79 7.41 9.33 14.21
CA ILE A 79 7.99 8.09 14.71
C ILE A 79 9.28 7.79 13.94
N MET A 80 10.34 7.48 14.66
CA MET A 80 11.58 6.92 14.11
C MET A 80 11.55 5.40 14.24
N GLY A 81 11.95 4.67 13.20
CA GLY A 81 11.91 3.21 13.20
C GLY A 81 10.53 2.62 12.91
N THR A 82 10.18 1.55 13.63
CA THR A 82 8.95 0.78 13.43
C THR A 82 7.70 1.61 13.78
N VAL A 83 6.68 1.53 12.94
CA VAL A 83 5.37 2.11 13.22
C VAL A 83 4.51 1.00 13.81
N PRO A 84 3.87 1.21 14.97
CA PRO A 84 2.98 0.19 15.53
C PRO A 84 1.88 -0.19 14.54
N SER A 85 1.54 -1.48 14.49
CA SER A 85 0.47 -2.02 13.64
C SER A 85 0.73 -1.96 12.12
N VAL A 86 1.98 -1.78 11.71
CA VAL A 86 2.38 -1.78 10.30
C VAL A 86 3.50 -2.80 10.13
N GLU A 87 3.28 -3.77 9.26
CA GLU A 87 4.16 -4.92 9.03
C GLU A 87 4.81 -4.86 7.66
N VAL A 88 6.00 -5.47 7.54
CA VAL A 88 6.69 -5.60 6.26
C VAL A 88 5.79 -6.38 5.30
N GLY A 89 5.59 -5.84 4.10
CA GLY A 89 4.70 -6.39 3.09
C GLY A 89 3.33 -5.73 3.05
N ASP A 90 2.95 -4.92 4.04
CA ASP A 90 1.70 -4.18 4.03
C ASP A 90 1.57 -3.31 2.78
N GLU A 91 0.38 -3.36 2.17
CA GLU A 91 0.05 -2.65 0.93
C GLU A 91 -0.91 -1.49 1.17
N PHE A 92 -0.69 -0.40 0.44
CA PHE A 92 -1.50 0.81 0.48
C PHE A 92 -1.79 1.30 -0.93
N GLN A 93 -2.94 1.93 -1.14
CA GLN A 93 -3.36 2.47 -2.44
C GLN A 93 -3.08 3.98 -2.56
N TYR A 94 -3.09 4.71 -1.46
CA TYR A 94 -2.96 6.16 -1.48
C TYR A 94 -1.86 6.62 -0.54
N ARG A 95 -1.12 7.66 -0.95
CA ARG A 95 -0.16 8.37 -0.07
C ARG A 95 -0.82 8.87 1.22
N MET A 96 -2.12 9.14 1.16
CA MET A 96 -2.91 9.57 2.30
C MET A 96 -3.08 8.48 3.36
N GLU A 97 -2.99 7.20 3.01
CA GLU A 97 -2.97 6.12 4.00
C GLU A 97 -1.66 6.12 4.78
N LEU A 98 -0.53 6.29 4.08
CA LEU A 98 0.79 6.41 4.71
C LEU A 98 0.85 7.61 5.66
N ASN A 99 0.23 8.73 5.28
CA ASN A 99 0.12 9.93 6.12
C ASN A 99 -0.78 9.67 7.34
N MET A 100 -1.95 9.06 7.11
CA MET A 100 -2.92 8.73 8.15
C MET A 100 -2.31 7.83 9.22
N LEU A 101 -1.59 6.78 8.82
CA LEU A 101 -0.97 5.82 9.72
C LEU A 101 0.39 6.29 10.30
N GLY A 102 0.86 7.49 9.96
CA GLY A 102 2.15 8.00 10.45
C GLY A 102 3.39 7.31 9.85
N ILE A 103 3.21 6.50 8.80
CA ILE A 103 4.28 5.81 8.08
C ILE A 103 5.15 6.84 7.34
N HIS A 104 4.50 7.73 6.59
CA HIS A 104 5.15 8.76 5.77
C HIS A 104 4.23 9.97 5.62
N ARG A 105 4.63 11.13 6.16
CA ARG A 105 3.72 12.30 6.25
C ARG A 105 3.60 13.11 4.95
N PRO A 106 4.66 13.36 4.16
CA PRO A 106 4.51 14.11 2.91
C PRO A 106 3.46 13.47 1.99
N SER A 107 2.56 14.30 1.45
CA SER A 107 1.54 13.83 0.49
C SER A 107 2.10 13.56 -0.90
N GLN A 108 3.24 14.18 -1.23
CA GLN A 108 3.92 14.09 -2.52
C GLN A 108 5.42 13.88 -2.40
N GLY A 109 6.07 14.52 -1.42
CA GLY A 109 7.52 14.44 -1.23
C GLY A 109 8.02 13.01 -1.04
N GLY A 110 9.19 12.70 -1.58
CA GLY A 110 9.78 11.36 -1.47
C GLY A 110 10.39 11.08 -0.09
N ILE A 111 10.83 12.11 0.63
CA ILE A 111 11.59 11.99 1.87
C ILE A 111 10.82 12.65 3.02
N ASP A 112 10.59 11.91 4.10
CA ASP A 112 10.13 12.44 5.38
C ASP A 112 11.28 12.45 6.39
N TYR A 113 11.33 13.47 7.22
CA TYR A 113 12.38 13.67 8.20
C TYR A 113 11.84 14.33 9.46
N MET A 114 12.57 14.18 10.56
CA MET A 114 12.27 14.81 11.83
C MET A 114 13.47 15.53 12.41
N LYS A 115 13.20 16.52 13.27
CA LYS A 115 14.23 17.27 13.97
C LYS A 115 14.53 16.58 15.31
N ILE A 116 15.80 16.33 15.60
CA ILE A 116 16.28 15.79 16.87
C ILE A 116 17.44 16.69 17.31
N GLY A 117 17.22 17.49 18.36
CA GLY A 117 18.18 18.52 18.76
C GLY A 117 18.27 19.63 17.71
N SER A 118 19.50 19.97 17.30
CA SER A 118 19.77 20.93 16.21
C SER A 118 19.61 20.35 14.81
N ASP A 119 19.71 19.02 14.68
CA ASP A 119 19.84 18.34 13.40
C ASP A 119 18.53 17.72 12.92
N ILE A 120 18.49 17.38 11.64
CA ILE A 120 17.39 16.66 11.00
C ILE A 120 17.86 15.28 10.53
N PHE A 121 16.99 14.29 10.68
CA PHE A 121 17.24 12.89 10.31
C PHE A 121 16.07 12.32 9.52
N ALA A 122 16.37 11.53 8.50
CA ALA A 122 15.35 10.89 7.69
C ALA A 122 14.60 9.85 8.52
N THR A 123 13.28 9.79 8.35
CA THR A 123 12.40 8.84 9.05
C THR A 123 11.82 7.83 8.08
N SER A 124 11.49 8.27 6.86
CA SER A 124 10.97 7.40 5.82
C SER A 124 11.24 7.96 4.43
N ILE A 125 11.35 7.07 3.46
CA ILE A 125 11.41 7.40 2.04
C ILE A 125 10.36 6.62 1.27
N VAL A 126 9.87 7.21 0.19
CA VAL A 126 9.09 6.51 -0.81
C VAL A 126 9.88 6.44 -2.11
N ALA A 127 10.35 5.24 -2.41
CA ALA A 127 11.01 4.91 -3.66
C ALA A 127 9.95 4.67 -4.73
N PHE A 128 9.78 5.63 -5.62
CA PHE A 128 8.87 5.56 -6.75
C PHE A 128 9.76 5.46 -7.99
N GLY A 129 9.54 4.48 -8.88
CA GLY A 129 10.34 4.29 -10.12
C GLY A 129 10.25 5.44 -11.15
N GLY A 130 10.00 6.68 -10.72
CA GLY A 130 10.11 7.92 -11.47
C GLY A 130 11.55 8.45 -11.56
N TYR A 131 12.46 7.94 -10.73
CA TYR A 131 13.92 8.11 -10.86
C TYR A 131 14.55 6.74 -11.08
N ASP A 132 15.79 6.71 -11.60
CA ASP A 132 16.59 5.49 -11.81
C ASP A 132 17.05 4.89 -10.46
N ASP A 133 16.10 4.63 -9.57
CA ASP A 133 16.33 3.95 -8.31
C ASP A 133 16.51 2.46 -8.60
N VAL A 134 17.71 1.95 -8.34
CA VAL A 134 18.08 0.56 -8.60
C VAL A 134 17.99 -0.19 -7.28
N LEU A 135 17.12 -1.19 -7.26
CA LEU A 135 17.10 -2.20 -6.22
C LEU A 135 17.70 -3.46 -6.82
N ASP A 136 18.86 -3.88 -6.31
CA ASP A 136 19.41 -5.17 -6.66
C ASP A 136 18.79 -6.26 -5.77
N ASN A 137 19.08 -7.54 -6.06
CA ASN A 137 18.57 -8.63 -5.22
C ASN A 137 19.30 -8.71 -3.85
N SER A 138 20.19 -7.78 -3.50
CA SER A 138 21.12 -7.87 -2.37
C SER A 138 20.69 -7.12 -1.10
N ASP A 139 19.39 -6.80 -0.98
CA ASP A 139 18.85 -5.99 0.12
C ASP A 139 19.42 -4.55 0.16
N VAL A 140 19.94 -4.08 -0.97
CA VAL A 140 20.46 -2.73 -1.16
C VAL A 140 19.52 -1.94 -2.08
N LEU A 141 19.28 -0.69 -1.68
CA LEU A 141 18.53 0.30 -2.45
C LEU A 141 19.44 1.48 -2.75
N THR A 142 19.59 1.83 -4.02
CA THR A 142 20.13 3.13 -4.42
C THR A 142 18.98 4.09 -4.66
N TYR A 143 18.84 5.08 -3.79
CA TYR A 143 17.77 6.08 -3.82
C TYR A 143 18.26 7.44 -4.33
N THR A 144 17.50 8.06 -5.22
CA THR A 144 17.80 9.39 -5.76
C THR A 144 17.20 10.48 -4.87
N GLY A 145 18.03 11.47 -4.51
CA GLY A 145 17.63 12.62 -3.71
C GLY A 145 16.54 13.48 -4.36
N GLN A 146 15.98 14.39 -3.56
CA GLN A 146 14.92 15.29 -4.02
C GLN A 146 15.47 16.61 -4.58
N GLY A 147 14.73 17.20 -5.53
CA GLY A 147 15.04 18.50 -6.14
C GLY A 147 15.58 18.39 -7.56
N GLY A 148 15.78 19.53 -8.23
CA GLY A 148 16.40 19.60 -9.57
C GLY A 148 15.47 19.25 -10.75
N ASN A 149 14.25 18.78 -10.51
CA ASN A 149 13.32 18.40 -11.58
C ASN A 149 12.44 19.57 -12.06
N ALA A 150 12.38 19.76 -13.38
CA ALA A 150 11.45 20.66 -14.07
C ALA A 150 9.98 20.15 -14.11
N MET A 151 9.66 19.05 -13.42
CA MET A 151 8.34 18.40 -13.45
C MET A 151 7.22 19.14 -12.70
N MET A 152 7.56 20.19 -11.94
CA MET A 152 6.53 21.10 -11.42
C MET A 152 6.03 21.96 -12.57
N LYS A 153 4.77 21.75 -12.99
CA LYS A 153 4.10 22.70 -13.89
C LYS A 153 4.22 24.09 -13.25
N PRO A 154 4.70 25.10 -13.98
CA PRO A 154 4.83 26.45 -13.42
C PRO A 154 3.47 26.89 -12.88
N LYS A 155 3.46 27.57 -11.73
CA LYS A 155 2.26 28.30 -11.31
C LYS A 155 1.96 29.36 -12.37
N ARG A 156 0.68 29.74 -12.50
CA ARG A 156 0.24 30.70 -13.53
C ARG A 156 1.04 32.00 -13.38
N GLY A 157 1.94 32.30 -14.32
CA GLY A 157 2.82 33.47 -14.30
C GLY A 157 4.30 33.20 -13.94
N GLU A 158 4.69 31.97 -13.58
CA GLU A 158 6.09 31.61 -13.36
C GLU A 158 6.76 31.10 -14.64
N GLN A 159 8.00 31.52 -14.88
CA GLN A 159 8.81 30.97 -15.96
C GLN A 159 9.10 29.48 -15.69
N VAL A 160 9.13 28.67 -16.75
CA VAL A 160 9.56 27.27 -16.66
C VAL A 160 11.03 27.26 -16.23
N LYS A 161 11.29 26.96 -14.96
CA LYS A 161 12.65 26.73 -14.50
C LYS A 161 13.16 25.44 -15.12
N GLY A 162 14.30 25.54 -15.82
CA GLY A 162 15.02 24.38 -16.30
C GLY A 162 15.48 23.49 -15.14
N PRO A 163 15.89 22.25 -15.43
CA PRO A 163 16.46 21.39 -14.40
C PRO A 163 17.70 22.07 -13.79
N GLU A 164 17.82 21.98 -12.47
CA GLU A 164 18.92 22.57 -11.68
C GLU A 164 19.65 21.45 -10.92
N ASP A 165 20.88 21.72 -10.47
CA ASP A 165 21.60 20.81 -9.59
C ASP A 165 20.89 20.68 -8.24
N GLN A 166 20.81 19.45 -7.74
CA GLN A 166 20.25 19.19 -6.42
C GLN A 166 21.11 19.83 -5.33
N LYS A 167 20.45 20.28 -4.26
CA LYS A 167 21.10 20.89 -3.10
C LYS A 167 21.02 19.96 -1.89
N LEU A 168 22.09 19.94 -1.08
CA LEU A 168 22.15 19.15 0.16
C LEU A 168 21.40 19.87 1.28
N VAL A 169 20.08 19.95 1.16
CA VAL A 169 19.18 20.63 2.10
C VAL A 169 17.96 19.78 2.39
N THR A 170 17.24 20.06 3.47
CA THR A 170 15.95 19.41 3.81
C THR A 170 16.07 17.88 3.81
N GLY A 171 15.31 17.16 2.97
CA GLY A 171 15.34 15.69 2.88
C GLY A 171 16.71 15.13 2.50
N ASN A 172 17.45 15.78 1.60
CA ASN A 172 18.78 15.35 1.19
C ASN A 172 19.76 15.45 2.37
N LEU A 173 19.75 16.58 3.07
CA LEU A 173 20.54 16.77 4.29
C LEU A 173 20.15 15.77 5.38
N ALA A 174 18.86 15.48 5.54
CA ALA A 174 18.37 14.51 6.52
C ALA A 174 18.86 13.09 6.23
N LEU A 175 18.90 12.66 4.97
CA LEU A 175 19.48 11.37 4.57
C LEU A 175 20.99 11.33 4.81
N ALA A 176 21.72 12.39 4.44
CA ALA A 176 23.16 12.49 4.69
C ALA A 176 23.49 12.43 6.20
N ASN A 177 22.76 13.17 7.04
CA ASN A 177 22.92 13.11 8.50
C ASN A 177 22.62 11.73 9.07
N SER A 178 21.72 10.95 8.43
CA SER A 178 21.34 9.62 8.90
C SER A 178 22.47 8.59 8.77
N ILE A 179 23.50 8.86 7.94
CA ILE A 179 24.68 7.99 7.79
C ILE A 179 25.46 7.91 9.11
N ASN A 180 25.83 9.06 9.65
CA ASN A 180 26.59 9.14 10.90
C ASN A 180 25.76 8.67 12.08
N LYS A 181 24.46 8.99 12.10
CA LYS A 181 23.56 8.60 13.19
C LYS A 181 23.19 7.12 13.15
N LYS A 182 23.27 6.47 11.99
CA LYS A 182 22.84 5.08 11.73
C LYS A 182 21.41 4.81 12.20
N ASN A 183 20.53 5.82 12.11
CA ASN A 183 19.12 5.63 12.46
C ASN A 183 18.37 4.84 11.39
N PRO A 184 17.33 4.08 11.77
CA PRO A 184 16.51 3.37 10.81
C PRO A 184 15.66 4.35 9.99
N VAL A 185 15.58 4.09 8.67
CA VAL A 185 14.75 4.78 7.69
C VAL A 185 13.75 3.78 7.11
N ARG A 186 12.45 4.09 7.22
CA ARG A 186 11.40 3.27 6.60
C ARG A 186 11.43 3.40 5.07
N VAL A 187 11.35 2.29 4.36
CA VAL A 187 11.28 2.28 2.89
C VAL A 187 9.90 1.83 2.44
N ILE A 188 9.24 2.65 1.62
CA ILE A 188 7.97 2.34 0.97
C ILE A 188 8.20 2.33 -0.54
N ARG A 189 7.87 1.23 -1.21
CA ARG A 189 8.02 1.11 -2.67
C ARG A 189 6.71 1.42 -3.37
N GLY A 190 6.73 2.35 -4.31
CA GLY A 190 5.59 2.63 -5.20
C GLY A 190 5.72 1.92 -6.55
N ASN A 191 4.66 1.24 -7.01
CA ASN A 191 4.60 0.62 -8.33
C ASN A 191 4.07 1.60 -9.39
N LYS A 192 4.96 2.03 -10.30
CA LYS A 192 4.66 2.99 -11.38
C LYS A 192 3.59 2.50 -12.36
N LYS A 193 3.53 1.19 -12.65
CA LYS A 193 2.57 0.64 -13.64
C LYS A 193 1.13 0.75 -13.12
N ALA A 194 0.91 0.43 -11.85
CA ALA A 194 -0.39 0.57 -11.19
C ALA A 194 -0.88 2.03 -11.13
N VAL A 195 0.03 2.99 -10.92
CA VAL A 195 -0.29 4.44 -10.84
C VAL A 195 -0.61 5.04 -12.21
N LEU A 196 0.02 4.56 -13.28
CA LEU A 196 -0.22 5.03 -14.65
C LEU A 196 -1.51 4.43 -15.25
N GLU A 197 -1.79 3.16 -14.97
CA GLU A 197 -3.04 2.48 -15.40
C GLU A 197 -4.29 3.02 -14.69
N SER A 198 -4.13 3.50 -13.46
CA SER A 198 -5.23 4.13 -12.73
C SER A 198 -5.55 5.57 -13.16
N SER A 199 -4.58 6.25 -13.77
CA SER A 199 -4.76 7.59 -14.32
C SER A 199 -5.52 7.59 -15.65
N SER A 200 -5.55 6.44 -16.35
CA SER A 200 -6.08 6.30 -17.72
C SER A 200 -7.47 5.65 -17.79
N SER A 201 -7.94 4.99 -16.71
CA SER A 201 -9.24 4.30 -16.68
C SER A 201 -10.40 5.11 -16.08
N GLY A 202 -10.21 6.40 -15.77
CA GLY A 202 -11.26 7.30 -15.28
C GLY A 202 -11.80 6.99 -13.88
N ALA A 203 -11.38 5.88 -13.28
CA ALA A 203 -11.48 5.56 -11.88
C ALA A 203 -10.06 5.59 -11.31
N SER A 204 -9.78 6.55 -10.43
CA SER A 204 -8.53 6.68 -9.69
C SER A 204 -8.34 5.45 -8.78
N LYS A 205 -7.97 4.30 -9.34
CA LYS A 205 -7.40 3.20 -8.56
C LYS A 205 -6.12 3.76 -7.92
N GLY A 206 -5.98 3.69 -6.61
CA GLY A 206 -4.78 4.25 -5.97
C GLY A 206 -3.50 3.62 -6.53
N GLY A 207 -2.36 4.29 -6.33
CA GLY A 207 -1.06 3.70 -6.65
C GLY A 207 -0.70 2.62 -5.64
N ASN A 208 -0.15 1.48 -6.08
CA ASN A 208 0.25 0.44 -5.14
C ASN A 208 1.56 0.84 -4.43
N TYR A 209 1.51 0.99 -3.12
CA TYR A 209 2.63 1.22 -2.21
C TYR A 209 2.82 0.01 -1.32
N VAL A 210 4.06 -0.45 -1.13
CA VAL A 210 4.38 -1.60 -0.26
C VAL A 210 5.42 -1.16 0.76
N TYR A 211 5.19 -1.45 2.04
CA TYR A 211 6.18 -1.20 3.07
C TYR A 211 7.25 -2.30 3.10
N ASP A 212 8.50 -1.96 2.79
CA ASP A 212 9.61 -2.92 2.71
C ASP A 212 10.36 -3.13 4.03
N GLY A 213 10.04 -2.31 5.03
CA GLY A 213 10.68 -2.33 6.34
C GLY A 213 11.70 -1.21 6.53
N LEU A 214 12.70 -1.50 7.37
CA LEU A 214 13.70 -0.57 7.86
C LEU A 214 15.05 -0.79 7.18
N TYR A 215 15.69 0.32 6.83
CA TYR A 215 17.00 0.39 6.21
C TYR A 215 17.90 1.35 6.99
N VAL A 216 19.20 1.21 6.83
CA VAL A 216 20.21 2.20 7.25
C VAL A 216 20.83 2.83 6.02
N VAL A 217 21.11 4.13 6.07
CA VAL A 217 21.85 4.83 5.01
C VAL A 217 23.34 4.56 5.22
N GLU A 218 24.01 3.93 4.25
CA GLU A 218 25.43 3.57 4.36
C GLU A 218 26.33 4.68 3.82
N GLU A 219 25.99 5.24 2.67
CA GLU A 219 26.79 6.24 1.98
C GLU A 219 25.94 7.09 1.03
N TYR A 220 26.49 8.22 0.58
CA TYR A 220 25.90 9.06 -0.44
C TYR A 220 26.98 9.67 -1.34
N TRP A 221 26.63 9.93 -2.60
CA TRP A 221 27.50 10.58 -3.57
C TRP A 221 26.68 11.49 -4.50
N GLN A 222 27.38 12.24 -5.35
CA GLN A 222 26.77 13.00 -6.44
C GLN A 222 27.13 12.38 -7.78
N GLU A 223 26.19 12.38 -8.70
CA GLU A 223 26.41 11.99 -10.09
C GLU A 223 25.56 12.84 -11.03
N THR A 224 25.89 12.80 -12.32
CA THR A 224 25.11 13.49 -13.34
C THR A 224 23.87 12.67 -13.68
N GLY A 225 22.69 13.18 -13.32
CA GLY A 225 21.42 12.56 -13.66
C GLY A 225 21.07 12.68 -15.15
N SER A 226 19.97 12.05 -15.57
CA SER A 226 19.50 11.99 -16.97
C SER A 226 19.24 13.34 -17.64
N HIS A 227 19.10 14.42 -16.87
CA HIS A 227 18.93 15.78 -17.36
C HIS A 227 20.24 16.60 -17.40
N GLY A 228 21.40 15.97 -17.23
CA GLY A 228 22.71 16.65 -17.27
C GLY A 228 22.96 17.55 -16.05
N LYS A 229 22.28 17.26 -14.92
CA LYS A 229 22.38 18.00 -13.65
C LYS A 229 22.82 17.08 -12.53
N LEU A 230 23.51 17.63 -11.54
CA LEU A 230 23.97 16.88 -10.38
C LEU A 230 22.78 16.44 -9.53
N VAL A 231 22.73 15.14 -9.25
CA VAL A 231 21.76 14.52 -8.34
C VAL A 231 22.50 13.84 -7.20
N PHE A 232 21.91 13.83 -6.02
CA PHE A 232 22.42 13.02 -4.92
C PHE A 232 21.89 11.59 -5.05
N LYS A 233 22.75 10.61 -4.82
CA LYS A 233 22.39 9.20 -4.66
C LYS A 233 22.73 8.76 -3.25
N TYR A 234 21.87 7.94 -2.67
CA TYR A 234 22.03 7.38 -1.33
C TYR A 234 21.94 5.87 -1.43
N LYS A 235 22.89 5.17 -0.85
CA LYS A 235 22.83 3.72 -0.72
C LYS A 235 22.26 3.37 0.64
N LEU A 236 21.15 2.64 0.63
CA LEU A 236 20.48 2.16 1.81
C LEU A 236 20.58 0.65 1.85
N LYS A 237 20.91 0.11 3.02
CA LYS A 237 20.97 -1.34 3.26
C LYS A 237 19.88 -1.77 4.24
N ARG A 238 19.16 -2.82 3.91
CA ARG A 238 18.10 -3.35 4.76
C ARG A 238 18.68 -3.86 6.07
N ILE A 239 17.99 -3.57 7.17
CA ILE A 239 18.37 -4.11 8.48
C ILE A 239 18.04 -5.61 8.51
N PRO A 240 18.98 -6.49 8.94
CA PRO A 240 18.74 -7.94 8.99
C PRO A 240 17.70 -8.33 10.04
N GLY A 241 17.11 -9.52 9.89
CA GLY A 241 16.14 -10.09 10.84
C GLY A 241 14.69 -9.64 10.67
N GLN A 242 14.40 -8.87 9.62
CA GLN A 242 13.03 -8.51 9.24
C GLN A 242 12.41 -9.58 8.34
N PRO A 243 11.07 -9.71 8.29
CA PRO A 243 10.38 -10.60 7.34
C PRO A 243 10.86 -10.39 5.90
N GLU A 244 10.83 -11.45 5.08
CA GLU A 244 11.32 -11.39 3.71
C GLU A 244 10.49 -10.43 2.84
N LEU A 245 11.13 -9.80 1.84
CA LEU A 245 10.44 -8.84 0.99
C LEU A 245 9.40 -9.54 0.11
N SER A 246 8.16 -9.06 0.12
CA SER A 246 7.03 -9.69 -0.62
C SER A 246 7.31 -9.91 -2.11
N TRP A 247 8.00 -8.98 -2.78
CA TRP A 247 8.36 -9.13 -4.19
C TRP A 247 9.45 -10.18 -4.45
N LYS A 248 10.34 -10.47 -3.47
CA LYS A 248 11.31 -11.57 -3.59
C LYS A 248 10.58 -12.91 -3.56
N VAL A 249 9.64 -13.06 -2.62
CA VAL A 249 8.76 -14.24 -2.51
C VAL A 249 7.96 -14.44 -3.81
N VAL A 250 7.34 -13.37 -4.34
CA VAL A 250 6.58 -13.44 -5.61
C VAL A 250 7.48 -13.71 -6.82
N LYS A 251 8.73 -13.23 -6.82
CA LYS A 251 9.68 -13.45 -7.94
C LYS A 251 10.21 -14.88 -7.94
N GLN A 252 10.46 -15.47 -6.78
CA GLN A 252 10.85 -16.87 -6.64
C GLN A 252 9.75 -17.79 -7.19
N THR A 253 8.51 -17.60 -6.74
CA THR A 253 7.33 -18.39 -7.18
C THR A 253 6.94 -18.24 -8.65
N LYS A 254 7.34 -17.14 -9.31
CA LYS A 254 7.09 -16.91 -10.75
C LYS A 254 8.20 -17.41 -11.67
N LYS A 255 9.44 -17.51 -11.18
CA LYS A 255 10.60 -17.92 -11.98
C LYS A 255 10.85 -19.42 -11.96
N SER A 256 10.34 -20.13 -10.97
CA SER A 256 10.49 -21.57 -10.87
C SER A 256 9.52 -22.27 -11.84
N GLU A 257 10.04 -22.95 -12.87
CA GLU A 257 9.23 -23.88 -13.70
C GLU A 257 8.67 -25.02 -12.83
N ASN A 258 9.38 -25.40 -11.77
CA ASN A 258 8.90 -26.26 -10.68
C ASN A 258 8.58 -25.41 -9.46
N ARG A 259 7.29 -25.14 -9.22
CA ARG A 259 6.85 -24.56 -7.95
C ARG A 259 7.10 -25.58 -6.84
N GLU A 260 7.97 -25.23 -5.90
CA GLU A 260 8.20 -26.02 -4.69
C GLU A 260 6.86 -26.25 -3.96
N GLY A 261 6.63 -27.47 -3.49
CA GLY A 261 5.38 -27.84 -2.84
C GLY A 261 4.14 -27.95 -3.73
N LEU A 262 4.25 -27.88 -5.07
CA LEU A 262 3.07 -28.00 -5.94
C LEU A 262 2.45 -29.41 -5.90
N CYS A 263 1.29 -29.54 -5.27
CA CYS A 263 0.56 -30.81 -5.17
C CYS A 263 -0.33 -31.05 -6.40
N ARG A 264 -1.08 -30.01 -6.82
CA ARG A 264 -2.05 -30.10 -7.93
C ARG A 264 -2.04 -28.82 -8.76
N LEU A 265 -2.02 -28.98 -10.08
CA LEU A 265 -2.04 -27.86 -11.04
C LEU A 265 -3.39 -27.14 -11.07
N ASP A 266 -4.49 -27.88 -10.94
CA ASP A 266 -5.84 -27.31 -10.94
C ASP A 266 -6.81 -28.20 -10.16
N ILE A 267 -7.15 -27.82 -8.94
CA ILE A 267 -8.16 -28.52 -8.14
C ILE A 267 -9.59 -28.32 -8.69
N SER A 268 -9.78 -27.39 -9.62
CA SER A 268 -11.06 -27.21 -10.30
C SER A 268 -11.23 -28.10 -11.52
N GLU A 269 -10.19 -28.80 -11.97
CA GLU A 269 -10.22 -29.66 -13.17
C GLU A 269 -10.79 -28.95 -14.41
N GLY A 270 -10.47 -27.65 -14.59
CA GLY A 270 -10.97 -26.83 -15.70
C GLY A 270 -12.39 -26.30 -15.53
N HIS A 271 -13.04 -26.51 -14.38
CA HIS A 271 -14.34 -25.91 -14.09
C HIS A 271 -14.26 -24.40 -13.83
N GLU A 272 -13.09 -23.89 -13.47
CA GLU A 272 -12.83 -22.45 -13.38
C GLU A 272 -12.13 -21.93 -14.64
N ARG A 273 -12.35 -20.64 -14.92
CA ARG A 273 -11.70 -19.98 -16.07
C ARG A 273 -10.17 -19.90 -15.91
N LEU A 274 -9.69 -19.82 -14.67
CA LEU A 274 -8.27 -19.81 -14.33
C LEU A 274 -8.02 -20.99 -13.39
N PRO A 275 -6.94 -21.77 -13.61
CA PRO A 275 -6.66 -22.93 -12.78
C PRO A 275 -6.37 -22.52 -11.34
N ILE A 276 -6.88 -23.33 -10.40
CA ILE A 276 -6.64 -23.14 -8.97
C ILE A 276 -5.59 -24.15 -8.52
N CYS A 277 -4.34 -23.73 -8.44
CA CYS A 277 -3.25 -24.61 -7.98
C CYS A 277 -3.33 -24.84 -6.46
N ALA A 278 -2.98 -26.06 -6.03
CA ALA A 278 -2.74 -26.37 -4.61
C ALA A 278 -1.23 -26.53 -4.38
N VAL A 279 -0.74 -25.86 -3.32
CA VAL A 279 0.68 -25.85 -2.92
C VAL A 279 0.75 -26.18 -1.43
N ASN A 280 1.62 -27.12 -1.07
CA ASN A 280 1.94 -27.52 0.29
C ASN A 280 3.46 -27.56 0.46
N GLU A 281 3.99 -26.66 1.29
CA GLU A 281 5.43 -26.56 1.59
C GLU A 281 5.76 -27.12 2.99
N ILE A 282 4.79 -27.72 3.68
CA ILE A 282 4.93 -28.22 5.06
C ILE A 282 5.24 -29.71 5.07
N ASP A 283 4.49 -30.48 4.29
CA ASP A 283 4.58 -31.93 4.19
C ASP A 283 4.18 -32.43 2.79
N ASP A 284 4.20 -33.75 2.60
CA ASP A 284 3.86 -34.41 1.33
C ASP A 284 2.36 -34.71 1.18
N GLU A 285 1.48 -34.12 2.00
CA GLU A 285 0.03 -34.39 1.93
C GLU A 285 -0.59 -33.72 0.69
N GLU A 286 -1.37 -34.51 -0.07
CA GLU A 286 -2.19 -33.99 -1.17
C GLU A 286 -3.52 -33.41 -0.67
N PRO A 287 -4.15 -32.49 -1.42
CA PRO A 287 -5.51 -32.05 -1.11
C PRO A 287 -6.47 -33.24 -0.97
N PRO A 288 -7.35 -33.26 0.04
CA PRO A 288 -8.30 -34.35 0.23
C PRO A 288 -9.22 -34.49 -0.99
N PRO A 289 -9.72 -35.70 -1.30
CA PRO A 289 -10.58 -35.91 -2.44
C PRO A 289 -11.93 -35.22 -2.24
N PHE A 290 -12.34 -34.38 -3.19
CA PHE A 290 -13.67 -33.78 -3.23
C PHE A 290 -14.13 -33.57 -4.68
N ILE A 291 -15.45 -33.47 -4.89
CA ILE A 291 -16.01 -33.13 -6.20
C ILE A 291 -16.11 -31.61 -6.30
N TYR A 292 -15.26 -31.01 -7.15
CA TYR A 292 -15.31 -29.57 -7.40
C TYR A 292 -16.64 -29.21 -8.09
N THR A 293 -17.38 -28.26 -7.51
CA THR A 293 -18.66 -27.80 -8.09
C THR A 293 -18.73 -26.28 -8.09
N ALA A 294 -18.61 -25.66 -9.27
CA ALA A 294 -18.71 -24.20 -9.43
C ALA A 294 -20.15 -23.66 -9.29
N LYS A 295 -21.17 -24.53 -9.38
CA LYS A 295 -22.59 -24.16 -9.32
C LYS A 295 -23.21 -24.60 -8.00
N MET A 296 -23.99 -23.73 -7.37
CA MET A 296 -24.77 -24.12 -6.20
C MET A 296 -25.71 -25.29 -6.55
N ILE A 297 -25.64 -26.35 -5.75
CA ILE A 297 -26.55 -27.49 -5.82
C ILE A 297 -27.74 -27.18 -4.91
N TYR A 298 -28.92 -27.01 -5.50
CA TYR A 298 -30.14 -26.76 -4.75
C TYR A 298 -30.91 -28.06 -4.51
N PRO A 299 -31.54 -28.23 -3.34
CA PRO A 299 -32.45 -29.34 -3.13
C PRO A 299 -33.61 -29.32 -4.13
N LYS A 300 -34.09 -30.49 -4.53
CA LYS A 300 -35.18 -30.63 -5.51
C LYS A 300 -36.46 -29.87 -5.13
N TRP A 301 -36.71 -29.71 -3.83
CA TRP A 301 -37.89 -29.02 -3.30
C TRP A 301 -37.77 -27.49 -3.36
N LEU A 302 -36.59 -26.93 -3.63
CA LEU A 302 -36.39 -25.49 -3.71
C LEU A 302 -36.63 -24.99 -5.14
N THR A 303 -37.85 -24.54 -5.40
CA THR A 303 -38.19 -23.87 -6.66
C THR A 303 -37.61 -22.46 -6.67
N ARG A 304 -36.67 -22.19 -7.57
CA ARG A 304 -36.13 -20.84 -7.77
C ARG A 304 -37.17 -19.99 -8.49
N VAL A 305 -37.69 -18.98 -7.79
CA VAL A 305 -38.49 -17.93 -8.43
C VAL A 305 -37.52 -17.03 -9.21
N PRO A 306 -37.66 -16.88 -10.53
CA PRO A 306 -36.81 -15.97 -11.30
C PRO A 306 -36.97 -14.54 -10.76
N PRO A 307 -35.88 -13.84 -10.42
CA PRO A 307 -35.97 -12.46 -9.99
C PRO A 307 -36.44 -11.60 -11.17
N LYS A 308 -37.20 -10.54 -10.88
CA LYS A 308 -37.55 -9.54 -11.90
C LYS A 308 -36.27 -8.89 -12.45
N GLY A 309 -36.13 -8.92 -13.78
CA GLY A 309 -35.04 -8.24 -14.48
C GLY A 309 -35.32 -6.74 -14.66
N CYS A 310 -34.31 -5.96 -15.03
CA CYS A 310 -34.46 -4.56 -15.41
C CYS A 310 -34.49 -4.41 -16.95
N GLY A 311 -35.20 -3.39 -17.46
CA GLY A 311 -35.26 -3.07 -18.90
C GLY A 311 -34.04 -2.33 -19.47
N CYS A 312 -32.89 -2.33 -18.80
CA CYS A 312 -31.71 -1.60 -19.26
C CYS A 312 -31.08 -2.26 -20.49
N THR A 313 -30.91 -1.51 -21.58
CA THR A 313 -30.21 -1.96 -22.81
C THR A 313 -28.69 -1.77 -22.76
N LYS A 314 -28.21 -1.03 -21.74
CA LYS A 314 -26.80 -0.79 -21.45
C LYS A 314 -26.52 -1.12 -19.98
N ARG A 315 -25.29 -0.92 -19.52
CA ARG A 315 -24.91 -1.08 -18.11
C ARG A 315 -25.85 -0.27 -17.21
N CYS A 316 -26.39 -0.90 -16.16
CA CYS A 316 -27.26 -0.23 -15.20
C CYS A 316 -26.48 0.83 -14.42
N THR A 317 -27.03 2.04 -14.30
CA THR A 317 -26.49 3.15 -13.50
C THR A 317 -27.62 3.76 -12.68
N GLU A 318 -27.34 4.28 -11.49
CA GLU A 318 -28.35 4.85 -10.57
C GLU A 318 -29.18 5.97 -11.22
N SER A 319 -28.60 6.67 -12.20
CA SER A 319 -29.28 7.74 -12.95
C SER A 319 -30.49 7.31 -13.78
N ARG A 320 -30.77 6.00 -13.95
CA ARG A 320 -31.76 5.53 -14.93
C ARG A 320 -32.73 4.40 -14.56
N ASN A 321 -32.77 3.88 -13.32
CA ASN A 321 -33.94 3.16 -12.75
C ASN A 321 -33.60 2.45 -11.42
N TYR A 322 -34.56 2.45 -10.49
CA TYR A 322 -34.44 2.02 -9.08
C TYR A 322 -34.54 0.50 -8.82
N GLU A 323 -35.00 -0.31 -9.78
CA GLU A 323 -35.49 -1.67 -9.47
C GLU A 323 -34.39 -2.71 -9.14
N ARG A 324 -33.14 -2.52 -9.59
CA ARG A 324 -32.06 -3.52 -9.38
C ARG A 324 -31.14 -3.23 -8.19
N LEU A 325 -31.15 -2.00 -7.67
CA LEU A 325 -30.21 -1.57 -6.62
C LEU A 325 -30.61 -2.02 -5.21
N MET A 326 -31.84 -2.47 -5.00
CA MET A 326 -32.37 -2.83 -3.68
C MET A 326 -32.04 -4.26 -3.20
N LEU A 327 -31.33 -5.09 -3.97
CA LEU A 327 -31.18 -6.53 -3.67
C LEU A 327 -29.73 -7.01 -3.45
N SER A 328 -28.76 -6.13 -3.19
CA SER A 328 -27.37 -6.54 -2.99
C SER A 328 -27.06 -7.02 -1.56
N GLU A 329 -27.60 -8.18 -1.16
CA GLU A 329 -27.05 -8.98 -0.05
C GLU A 329 -26.90 -10.43 -0.52
N ILE A 330 -25.66 -10.87 -0.71
CA ILE A 330 -25.33 -12.27 -1.01
C ILE A 330 -24.54 -12.82 0.18
N TRP A 331 -25.14 -13.76 0.88
CA TRP A 331 -24.47 -14.59 1.89
C TRP A 331 -23.83 -15.78 1.19
N CYS A 332 -22.50 -15.90 1.25
CA CYS A 332 -21.80 -17.12 0.89
C CYS A 332 -21.71 -18.03 2.12
N PHE A 333 -22.33 -19.20 2.05
CA PHE A 333 -22.08 -20.30 2.98
C PHE A 333 -21.17 -21.33 2.29
N VAL A 334 -20.02 -21.61 2.89
CA VAL A 334 -19.20 -22.78 2.55
C VAL A 334 -19.63 -23.90 3.50
N SER A 335 -20.15 -25.00 2.96
CA SER A 335 -20.43 -26.21 3.74
C SER A 335 -19.34 -27.23 3.47
N ALA A 336 -18.47 -27.46 4.45
CA ALA A 336 -17.68 -28.67 4.52
C ALA A 336 -18.56 -29.77 5.11
N LYS A 337 -18.76 -30.87 4.39
CA LYS A 337 -19.33 -32.09 4.97
C LYS A 337 -18.15 -32.93 5.49
N SER A 338 -18.20 -33.19 6.80
CA SER A 338 -17.40 -34.17 7.54
C SER A 338 -17.62 -35.59 7.02
#